data_AF-A0A198Z5I0-F1
#
_entry.id   AF-A0A198Z5I0-F1
#
_cell.length_a   1.000
_cell.length_b   1.000
_cell.length_c   1.000
_cell.angle_alpha   90.00
_cell.angle_beta   90.00
_cell.angle_gamma   90.00
#
_symmetry.space_group_name_H-M   'P 1'
#
loop_
_entity.id
_entity.type
_entity.pdbx_description
1 polymer ?
#
loop_
_entity_poly.entity_id
_entity_poly.type
_entity_poly.pdbx_seq_one_letter_code
_entity_poly.pdbx_strand_id
1 'polypeptide(L)'
;MIIKAPKMTQFQPGRGYSKEDWDAVSDNPPLSKEEMARAKPFKEAFPDVAEKMEKAIAARGRPKLDNPKQPLNIRLDADIIQFYKATGKGWQSRMNDALRKAAGL
;
A
#
# COMPACT_ATOMS: atom_id res chain seq x y z
N MET A 1 -5.46 1.20 12.44
CA MET A 1 -5.33 0.32 13.62
C MET A 1 -3.86 0.21 13.97
N ILE A 2 -3.48 0.50 15.21
CA ILE A 2 -2.14 0.21 15.72
C ILE A 2 -2.21 -1.20 16.32
N ILE A 3 -1.61 -2.20 15.67
CA ILE A 3 -1.52 -3.56 16.21
C ILE A 3 -0.40 -3.54 17.25
N LYS A 4 -0.73 -3.39 18.54
CA LYS A 4 0.23 -3.65 19.61
C LYS A 4 0.32 -5.17 19.80
N ALA A 5 1.27 -5.81 19.12
CA ALA A 5 1.56 -7.21 19.39
C ALA A 5 2.17 -7.36 20.79
N PRO A 6 1.68 -8.29 21.63
CA PRO A 6 2.27 -8.54 22.94
C PRO A 6 3.69 -9.10 22.80
N LYS A 7 4.60 -8.68 23.69
CA LYS A 7 5.96 -9.24 23.76
C LYS A 7 5.84 -10.70 24.20
N MET A 8 6.32 -11.63 23.38
CA MET A 8 6.39 -13.04 23.74
C MET A 8 7.56 -13.26 24.69
N THR A 9 7.27 -13.79 25.88
CA THR A 9 8.26 -14.08 26.92
C THR A 9 8.61 -15.57 26.99
N GLN A 10 7.91 -16.42 26.24
CA GLN A 10 8.09 -17.87 26.21
C GLN A 10 8.05 -18.39 24.77
N PHE A 11 8.73 -19.51 24.52
CA PHE A 11 8.71 -20.19 23.23
C PHE A 11 7.29 -20.63 22.84
N GLN A 12 6.96 -20.51 21.55
CA GLN A 12 5.69 -20.93 20.97
C GLN A 12 5.95 -21.69 19.67
N PRO A 13 5.48 -22.93 19.52
CA PRO A 13 5.70 -23.72 18.30
C PRO A 13 4.94 -23.11 17.10
N GLY A 14 5.37 -23.48 15.87
CA GLY A 14 4.67 -23.10 14.63
C GLY A 14 5.05 -21.72 14.06
N ARG A 15 6.16 -21.11 14.51
CA ARG A 15 6.63 -19.79 14.04
C ARG A 15 7.83 -19.83 13.09
N GLY A 16 8.17 -21.03 12.59
CA GLY A 16 9.25 -21.22 11.62
C GLY A 16 10.66 -21.27 12.21
N TYR A 17 10.79 -21.36 13.53
CA TYR A 17 12.04 -21.62 14.27
C TYR A 17 11.79 -22.69 15.34
N SER A 18 12.84 -23.47 15.64
CA SER A 18 12.78 -24.55 16.64
C SER A 18 12.93 -24.02 18.07
N LYS A 19 12.71 -24.88 19.07
CA LYS A 19 12.95 -24.52 20.48
C LYS A 19 14.45 -24.36 20.73
N GLU A 20 15.23 -25.20 20.08
CA GLU A 20 16.69 -25.19 20.14
C GLU A 20 17.25 -23.86 19.60
N ASP A 21 16.73 -23.37 18.47
CA ASP A 21 17.11 -22.05 17.91
C ASP A 21 16.75 -20.91 18.87
N TRP A 22 15.62 -21.03 19.59
CA TRP A 22 15.16 -20.02 20.55
C TRP A 22 16.06 -19.97 21.78
N ASP A 23 16.37 -21.13 22.35
CA ASP A 23 17.22 -21.25 23.54
C ASP A 23 18.67 -20.84 23.21
N ALA A 24 19.14 -21.06 21.98
CA ALA A 24 20.47 -20.62 21.54
C ALA A 24 20.68 -19.09 21.57
N VAL A 25 19.60 -18.30 21.50
CA VAL A 25 19.66 -16.83 21.48
C VAL A 25 19.03 -16.19 22.72
N SER A 26 18.54 -16.98 23.68
CA SER A 26 17.85 -16.46 24.87
C SER A 26 18.75 -15.62 25.78
N ASP A 27 20.04 -15.91 25.78
CA ASP A 27 21.04 -15.30 26.66
C ASP A 27 21.74 -14.09 26.02
N ASN A 28 21.22 -13.59 24.89
CA ASN A 28 21.80 -12.43 24.22
C ASN A 28 21.74 -11.20 25.15
N PRO A 29 22.87 -10.54 25.45
CA PRO A 29 22.88 -9.40 26.35
C PRO A 29 22.02 -8.25 25.80
N PRO A 30 21.45 -7.41 26.68
CA PRO A 30 20.73 -6.22 26.23
C PRO A 30 21.70 -5.26 25.53
N LEU A 31 21.22 -4.61 24.46
CA LEU A 31 22.00 -3.57 23.79
C LEU A 31 22.40 -2.47 24.79
N SER A 32 23.69 -2.17 24.87
CA SER A 32 24.18 -1.03 25.63
C SER A 32 23.84 0.29 24.95
N LYS A 33 23.87 1.38 25.72
CA LYS A 33 23.64 2.73 25.19
C LYS A 33 24.68 3.14 24.15
N GLU A 34 25.93 2.69 24.34
CA GLU A 34 27.03 2.98 23.43
C GLU A 34 26.89 2.24 22.10
N GLU A 35 26.44 0.98 22.12
CA GLU A 35 26.16 0.21 20.91
C GLU A 35 24.98 0.81 20.14
N MET A 36 23.94 1.25 20.86
CA MET A 36 22.81 1.93 20.24
C MET A 36 23.21 3.26 19.59
N ALA A 37 24.13 4.01 20.21
CA ALA A 37 24.65 5.26 19.66
C ALA A 37 25.47 5.05 18.37
N ARG A 38 26.04 3.86 18.16
CA ARG A 38 26.78 3.48 16.95
C ARG A 38 25.89 2.88 15.86
N ALA A 39 24.59 2.68 16.12
CA ALA A 39 23.68 2.13 15.14
C ALA A 39 23.58 3.03 13.91
N LYS A 40 23.67 2.43 12.72
CA LYS A 40 23.49 3.13 11.45
C LYS A 40 22.04 3.04 10.99
N PRO A 41 21.50 4.07 10.32
CA PRO A 41 20.23 3.96 9.61
C PRO A 41 20.24 2.78 8.64
N PHE A 42 19.10 2.10 8.50
CA PHE A 42 18.97 0.92 7.64
C PHE A 42 19.44 1.17 6.20
N LYS A 43 19.12 2.34 5.63
CA LYS A 43 19.52 2.71 4.27
C LYS A 43 21.04 2.84 4.10
N GLU A 44 21.76 3.22 5.15
CA GLU A 44 23.22 3.32 5.13
C GLU A 44 23.89 1.97 5.35
N ALA A 45 23.30 1.12 6.19
CA ALA A 45 23.80 -0.22 6.45
C ALA A 45 23.56 -1.18 5.27
N PHE A 46 22.43 -1.02 4.55
CA PHE A 46 22.00 -1.90 3.46
C PHE A 46 21.47 -1.11 2.26
N PRO A 47 22.34 -0.37 1.54
CA PRO A 47 21.91 0.51 0.45
C PRO A 47 21.18 -0.25 -0.67
N ASP A 48 21.70 -1.41 -1.11
CA ASP A 48 21.09 -2.19 -2.20
C ASP A 48 19.70 -2.73 -1.85
N VAL A 49 19.50 -3.11 -0.59
CA VAL A 49 18.21 -3.63 -0.11
C VAL A 49 17.20 -2.48 0.01
N ALA A 50 17.64 -1.33 0.54
CA ALA A 50 16.82 -0.15 0.64
C ALA A 50 16.33 0.32 -0.74
N GLU A 51 17.21 0.37 -1.74
CA GLU A 51 16.85 0.76 -3.11
C GLU A 51 15.81 -0.20 -3.71
N LYS A 52 16.00 -1.52 -3.54
CA LYS A 52 15.04 -2.53 -4.01
C LYS A 52 13.68 -2.37 -3.33
N MET A 53 13.65 -2.11 -2.03
CA MET A 53 12.41 -1.87 -1.29
C MET A 53 11.70 -0.60 -1.78
N GLU A 54 12.44 0.49 -1.99
CA GLU A 54 11.88 1.74 -2.52
C GLU A 54 11.28 1.54 -3.92
N LYS A 55 11.99 0.84 -4.82
CA LYS A 55 11.46 0.48 -6.14
C LYS A 55 10.20 -0.38 -6.04
N ALA A 56 10.17 -1.38 -5.15
CA ALA A 56 9.00 -2.22 -4.96
C ALA A 56 7.80 -1.43 -4.40
N ILE A 57 8.04 -0.48 -3.50
CA ILE A 57 7.02 0.44 -2.99
C ILE A 57 6.52 1.36 -4.11
N ALA A 58 7.42 1.93 -4.92
CA ALA A 58 7.06 2.79 -6.04
C ALA A 58 6.28 2.05 -7.13
N ALA A 59 6.59 0.77 -7.36
CA ALA A 59 5.86 -0.12 -8.26
C ALA A 59 4.49 -0.56 -7.71
N ARG A 60 4.21 -0.31 -6.43
CA ARG A 60 2.94 -0.67 -5.80
C ARG A 60 1.86 0.34 -6.19
N GLY A 61 0.96 -0.07 -7.06
CA GLY A 61 -0.20 0.74 -7.47
C GLY A 61 -0.72 0.33 -8.83
N ARG A 62 -1.85 0.90 -9.26
CA ARG A 62 -2.27 0.77 -10.65
C ARG A 62 -1.26 1.55 -11.52
N PRO A 63 -0.78 1.00 -12.64
CA PRO A 63 0.06 1.75 -13.57
C PRO A 63 -0.57 3.11 -13.87
N LYS A 64 0.25 4.15 -13.89
CA LYS A 64 -0.21 5.50 -14.24
C LYS A 64 -0.77 5.43 -15.66
N LEU A 65 -2.04 5.75 -15.84
CA LEU A 65 -2.62 5.91 -17.18
C LEU A 65 -2.01 7.16 -17.82
N ASP A 66 -1.65 7.08 -19.10
CA ASP A 66 -1.17 8.24 -19.86
C ASP A 66 -2.24 9.35 -19.92
N ASN A 67 -3.51 8.96 -20.11
CA ASN A 67 -4.65 9.86 -20.17
C ASN A 67 -5.75 9.43 -19.16
N PRO A 68 -5.62 9.80 -17.88
CA PRO A 68 -6.63 9.48 -16.87
C PRO A 68 -7.90 10.33 -17.07
N LYS A 69 -9.06 9.78 -16.68
CA LYS A 69 -10.32 10.52 -16.63
C LYS A 69 -10.16 11.72 -15.69
N GLN A 70 -10.49 12.91 -16.16
CA GLN A 70 -10.41 14.14 -15.36
C GLN A 70 -11.71 14.34 -14.58
N PRO A 71 -11.68 14.48 -13.25
CA PRO A 71 -12.86 14.88 -12.49
C PRO A 71 -13.20 16.33 -12.81
N LEU A 72 -14.42 16.58 -13.26
CA LEU A 72 -14.92 17.91 -13.57
C LEU A 72 -16.19 18.18 -12.76
N ASN A 73 -16.36 19.42 -12.30
CA ASN A 73 -17.59 19.88 -11.68
C ASN A 73 -18.42 20.62 -12.74
N ILE A 74 -19.42 19.95 -13.30
CA ILE A 74 -20.34 20.49 -14.31
C ILE A 74 -21.78 20.37 -13.82
N ARG A 75 -22.62 21.32 -14.22
CA ARG A 75 -24.07 21.21 -14.04
C ARG A 75 -24.68 20.64 -15.32
N LEU A 76 -25.48 19.60 -15.18
CA LEU A 76 -26.24 18.97 -16.26
C LEU A 76 -27.73 19.02 -15.89
N ASP A 77 -28.58 18.98 -16.89
CA ASP A 77 -30.02 18.92 -16.68
C ASP A 77 -30.42 17.66 -15.89
N ALA A 78 -31.44 17.82 -15.03
CA ALA A 78 -31.82 16.80 -14.06
C ALA A 78 -32.35 15.53 -14.74
N ASP A 79 -33.04 15.68 -15.86
CA ASP A 79 -33.58 14.59 -16.68
C ASP A 79 -32.46 13.72 -17.29
N ILE A 80 -31.37 14.33 -17.78
CA ILE A 80 -30.18 13.62 -18.27
C ILE A 80 -29.59 12.76 -17.16
N ILE A 81 -29.40 13.33 -15.96
CA ILE A 81 -28.85 12.60 -14.81
C ILE A 81 -29.77 11.43 -14.42
N GLN A 82 -31.08 11.67 -14.39
CA GLN A 82 -32.07 10.63 -14.05
C GLN A 82 -32.08 9.50 -15.08
N PHE A 83 -32.09 9.83 -16.38
CA PHE A 83 -32.03 8.86 -17.47
C PHE A 83 -30.81 7.94 -17.32
N TYR A 84 -29.60 8.50 -17.15
CA TYR A 84 -28.42 7.66 -16.98
C TYR A 84 -28.47 6.89 -15.66
N LYS A 85 -28.83 7.49 -14.53
CA LYS A 85 -28.93 6.75 -13.25
C LYS A 85 -29.87 5.54 -13.32
N ALA A 86 -30.98 5.64 -14.06
CA ALA A 86 -31.92 4.54 -14.26
C ALA A 86 -31.27 3.31 -14.96
N THR A 87 -30.18 3.51 -15.70
CA THR A 87 -29.42 2.39 -16.32
C THR A 87 -28.61 1.56 -15.31
N GLY A 88 -28.56 1.97 -14.03
CA GLY A 88 -27.92 1.21 -12.95
C GLY A 88 -26.40 1.35 -12.88
N LYS A 89 -25.72 0.32 -12.36
CA LYS A 89 -24.25 0.32 -12.16
C LYS A 89 -23.53 0.69 -13.47
N GLY A 90 -22.59 1.63 -13.38
CA GLY A 90 -21.81 2.09 -14.54
C GLY A 90 -22.45 3.23 -15.35
N TRP A 91 -23.53 3.84 -14.89
CA TRP A 91 -24.21 4.93 -15.61
C TRP A 91 -23.30 6.10 -15.99
N GLN A 92 -22.34 6.48 -15.13
CA GLN A 92 -21.36 7.53 -15.43
C GLN A 92 -20.44 7.16 -16.60
N SER A 93 -20.13 5.88 -16.78
CA SER A 93 -19.32 5.42 -17.92
C SER A 93 -20.13 5.47 -19.21
N ARG A 94 -21.40 5.04 -19.19
CA ARG A 94 -22.31 5.19 -20.33
C ARG A 94 -22.51 6.65 -20.74
N MET A 95 -22.64 7.55 -19.76
CA MET A 95 -22.74 8.98 -20.01
C MET A 95 -21.45 9.52 -20.66
N ASN A 96 -20.28 9.11 -20.17
CA ASN A 96 -19.01 9.45 -20.80
C ASN A 96 -18.92 8.94 -22.26
N ASP A 97 -19.35 7.72 -22.53
CA ASP A 97 -19.31 7.15 -23.88
C ASP A 97 -20.24 7.90 -24.85
N ALA A 98 -21.40 8.36 -24.38
CA ALA A 98 -22.28 9.22 -25.16
C ALA A 98 -21.65 10.57 -25.47
N LEU A 99 -20.95 11.19 -24.50
CA LEU A 99 -20.20 12.43 -24.71
C LEU A 99 -19.07 12.24 -25.73
N ARG A 100 -18.33 11.11 -25.65
CA ARG A 100 -17.31 10.77 -26.64
C ARG A 100 -17.91 10.65 -28.04
N LYS A 101 -18.99 9.89 -28.18
CA LYS A 101 -19.69 9.72 -29.45
C LYS A 101 -20.17 11.05 -30.03
N ALA A 102 -20.73 11.94 -29.21
CA ALA A 102 -21.17 13.27 -29.64
C ALA A 102 -20.00 14.18 -30.06
N ALA A 103 -18.82 14.00 -29.45
CA ALA A 103 -17.60 14.73 -29.79
C ALA A 103 -16.78 14.09 -30.92
N GLY A 104 -17.14 12.89 -31.40
CA GLY A 104 -16.38 12.14 -32.39
C GLY A 104 -15.11 11.46 -31.86
N LEU A 105 -15.08 11.12 -30.56
CA LEU A 105 -13.96 10.49 -29.83
C LEU A 105 -14.16 9.00 -29.52
#